data_AF-A0AA38NBD6-F1
#
_entry.id   AF-A0AA38NBD6-F1
#
_cell.length_a   1.000
_cell.length_b   1.000
_cell.length_c   1.000
_cell.angle_alpha   90.00
_cell.angle_beta   90.00
_cell.angle_gamma   90.00
#
_symmetry.space_group_name_H-M   'P 1'
#
loop_
_entity.id
_entity.type
_entity.pdbx_description
1 polymer ?
#
loop_
_entity_poly.entity_id
_entity_poly.type
_entity_poly.pdbx_seq_one_letter_code
_entity_poly.pdbx_strand_id
1 'polypeptide(L)'
;MRTCFLRITGQSTVNGFAGYSPIDDQTVNNFGEGRGQGPDGVNARRLYFGTGWRRAAWNQQIVASIAETVVTEADGLQPMLSIDVVKAAIWDYVTQAQASWTAPKPRVHENGLRLENDDEAAIRQGKQLSRREKATRINCLKKEKYEFRRNGISALLGDPSQDQVTKRKWEMMAEINTALQIEGQSSEESDHDQDCPPNGSRPLKVSRPRYRHPVVSELMGHLDLAIGIHREHTARGSGKRLRAKHARIRIRTPTTSVRTVKSGLPRNLYDPVFLETLTPAMRAEVKPHDSEISQFSHYTAESNRMQE
;
A
#
# COMPACT_ATOMS: atom_id res chain seq x y z
N MET A 1 -8.04 30.11 -11.32
CA MET A 1 -7.57 28.72 -11.03
C MET A 1 -6.41 28.29 -11.93
N ARG A 2 -6.62 27.92 -13.21
CA ARG A 2 -5.56 27.43 -14.10
C ARG A 2 -4.35 28.36 -14.20
N THR A 3 -4.58 29.66 -14.41
CA THR A 3 -3.50 30.66 -14.51
C THR A 3 -2.69 30.77 -13.22
N CYS A 4 -3.34 30.70 -12.06
CA CYS A 4 -2.68 30.72 -10.76
C CYS A 4 -1.80 29.47 -10.57
N PHE A 5 -2.32 28.27 -10.90
CA PHE A 5 -1.56 27.02 -10.86
C PHE A 5 -0.31 27.08 -11.75
N LEU A 6 -0.45 27.58 -12.98
CA LEU A 6 0.65 27.73 -13.94
C LEU A 6 1.69 28.74 -13.46
N ARG A 7 1.25 29.91 -12.96
CA ARG A 7 2.12 30.94 -12.37
C ARG A 7 2.91 30.41 -11.18
N ILE A 8 2.26 29.66 -10.29
CA ILE A 8 2.90 29.10 -9.10
C ILE A 8 3.90 28.00 -9.49
N THR A 9 3.54 27.11 -10.41
CA THR A 9 4.46 26.05 -10.87
C THR A 9 5.51 26.53 -11.88
N GLY A 10 5.45 27.79 -12.30
CA GLY A 10 6.35 28.37 -13.31
C GLY A 10 6.20 27.74 -14.70
N GLN A 11 5.04 27.13 -14.99
CA GLN A 11 4.79 26.43 -16.26
C GLN A 11 3.94 27.27 -17.20
N SER A 12 4.20 27.19 -18.50
CA SER A 12 3.40 27.87 -19.53
C SER A 12 2.10 27.12 -19.85
N THR A 13 2.08 25.80 -19.69
CA THR A 13 0.91 24.95 -19.96
C THR A 13 0.79 23.83 -18.93
N VAL A 14 -0.43 23.33 -18.70
CA VAL A 14 -0.70 22.26 -17.72
C VAL A 14 -0.02 20.95 -18.11
N ASN A 15 0.24 20.77 -19.41
CA ASN A 15 0.94 19.61 -19.95
C ASN A 15 2.43 19.88 -20.20
N GLY A 16 2.97 21.01 -19.75
CA GLY A 16 4.34 21.48 -20.04
C GLY A 16 5.42 20.95 -19.09
N PHE A 17 5.15 19.93 -18.28
CA PHE A 17 5.98 19.54 -17.14
C PHE A 17 7.23 18.71 -17.50
N ALA A 18 7.60 18.56 -18.78
CA ALA A 18 8.79 17.81 -19.17
C ALA A 18 10.10 18.41 -18.60
N GLY A 19 10.19 19.74 -18.53
CA GLY A 19 11.31 20.45 -17.91
C GLY A 19 11.16 20.71 -16.41
N TYR A 20 10.10 20.19 -15.79
CA TYR A 20 9.82 20.43 -14.38
C TYR A 20 10.72 19.59 -13.49
N SER A 21 11.34 20.23 -12.49
CA SER A 21 12.11 19.56 -11.45
C SER A 21 11.24 19.40 -10.20
N PRO A 22 10.57 18.24 -10.01
CA PRO A 22 9.79 17.99 -8.81
C PRO A 22 10.70 17.92 -7.58
N ILE A 23 10.12 18.06 -6.40
CA ILE A 23 10.85 17.83 -5.15
C ILE A 23 11.21 16.33 -5.02
N ASP A 24 12.34 16.04 -4.39
CA ASP A 24 12.84 14.67 -4.22
C ASP A 24 12.13 13.92 -3.08
N ASP A 25 12.22 12.57 -3.12
CA ASP A 25 11.59 11.68 -2.15
C ASP A 25 12.08 11.98 -0.71
N GLN A 26 13.37 12.28 -0.52
CA GLN A 26 13.97 12.47 0.81
C GLN A 26 13.41 13.72 1.48
N THR A 27 13.34 14.84 0.76
CA THR A 27 12.77 16.09 1.28
C THR A 27 11.30 15.92 1.66
N VAL A 28 10.51 15.25 0.80
CA VAL A 28 9.09 14.99 1.06
C VAL A 28 8.89 14.09 2.28
N ASN A 29 9.71 13.05 2.42
CA ASN A 29 9.65 12.15 3.57
C ASN A 29 10.04 12.87 4.86
N ASN A 30 11.14 13.64 4.84
CA ASN A 30 11.58 14.43 5.99
C ASN A 30 10.49 15.41 6.44
N PHE A 31 9.82 16.09 5.50
CA PHE A 31 8.71 16.98 5.81
C PHE A 31 7.51 16.22 6.40
N GLY A 32 7.10 15.10 5.79
CA GLY A 32 6.01 14.26 6.30
C GLY A 32 6.28 13.70 7.70
N GLU A 33 7.54 13.47 8.04
CA GLU A 33 7.98 13.04 9.38
C GLU A 33 8.13 14.19 10.39
N GLY A 34 7.92 15.46 9.98
CA GLY A 34 8.09 16.65 10.81
C GLY A 34 9.56 17.03 11.07
N ARG A 35 10.50 16.49 10.30
CA ARG A 35 11.95 16.71 10.42
C ARG A 35 12.50 17.69 9.39
N GLY A 36 11.76 17.94 8.31
CA GLY A 36 12.13 18.85 7.23
C GLY A 36 11.35 20.15 7.26
N GLN A 37 11.90 21.18 6.62
CA GLN A 37 11.16 22.41 6.32
C GLN A 37 10.03 22.12 5.35
N GLY A 38 8.94 22.88 5.47
CA GLY A 38 7.82 22.82 4.53
C GLY A 38 8.13 23.48 3.19
N PRO A 39 7.15 23.54 2.28
CA PRO A 39 7.29 24.23 1.01
C PRO A 39 7.48 25.74 1.22
N ASP A 40 8.72 26.21 1.23
CA ASP A 40 9.09 27.62 1.38
C ASP A 40 10.09 28.08 0.30
N GLY A 41 10.30 29.40 0.19
CA GLY A 41 11.27 30.00 -0.74
C GLY A 41 11.19 29.44 -2.17
N VAL A 42 12.32 28.86 -2.62
CA VAL A 42 12.46 28.26 -3.96
C VAL A 42 11.63 26.97 -4.12
N ASN A 43 11.35 26.28 -3.00
CA ASN A 43 10.62 25.01 -2.97
C ASN A 43 9.10 25.17 -2.80
N ALA A 44 8.62 26.36 -2.43
CA ALA A 44 7.18 26.68 -2.29
C ALA A 44 6.36 26.40 -3.57
N ARG A 45 7.05 26.25 -4.70
CA ARG A 45 6.49 26.09 -6.05
C ARG A 45 6.68 24.70 -6.65
N ARG A 46 7.32 23.78 -5.89
CA ARG A 46 7.76 22.47 -6.37
C ARG A 46 6.85 21.35 -5.86
N LEU A 47 6.08 20.75 -6.76
CA LEU A 47 5.25 19.58 -6.51
C LEU A 47 6.12 18.33 -6.45
N TYR A 48 5.65 17.36 -5.68
CA TYR A 48 6.17 16.01 -5.65
C TYR A 48 5.41 15.14 -6.66
N PHE A 49 6.13 14.35 -7.49
CA PHE A 49 5.51 13.44 -8.47
C PHE A 49 5.90 11.97 -8.30
N GLY A 50 6.59 11.64 -7.19
CA GLY A 50 6.97 10.27 -6.87
C GLY A 50 5.82 9.40 -6.37
N THR A 51 6.17 8.32 -5.67
CA THR A 51 5.18 7.34 -5.20
C THR A 51 4.26 7.96 -4.15
N GLY A 52 2.95 7.78 -4.31
CA GLY A 52 1.97 8.31 -3.35
C GLY A 52 1.80 9.83 -3.41
N TRP A 53 2.27 10.49 -4.48
CA TRP A 53 2.30 11.94 -4.61
C TRP A 53 1.02 12.66 -4.17
N ARG A 54 -0.16 12.12 -4.49
CA ARG A 54 -1.44 12.74 -4.13
C ARG A 54 -1.67 12.76 -2.61
N ARG A 55 -1.15 11.79 -1.86
CA ARG A 55 -1.32 11.69 -0.40
C ARG A 55 -0.17 12.32 0.38
N ALA A 56 0.94 12.68 -0.27
CA ALA A 56 2.08 13.27 0.39
C ALA A 56 1.71 14.60 1.07
N ALA A 57 2.06 14.76 2.35
CA ALA A 57 1.81 15.97 3.13
C ALA A 57 2.31 17.24 2.41
N TRP A 58 3.46 17.13 1.74
CA TRP A 58 4.05 18.19 0.91
C TRP A 58 3.07 18.73 -0.14
N ASN A 59 2.49 17.85 -0.95
CA ASN A 59 1.54 18.25 -2.00
C ASN A 59 0.21 18.73 -1.42
N GLN A 60 -0.22 18.15 -0.30
CA GLN A 60 -1.43 18.62 0.39
C GLN A 60 -1.30 20.09 0.80
N GLN A 61 -0.13 20.47 1.35
CA GLN A 61 0.14 21.86 1.73
C GLN A 61 0.24 22.78 0.51
N ILE A 62 0.95 22.38 -0.55
CA ILE A 62 1.04 23.20 -1.78
C ILE A 62 -0.35 23.42 -2.38
N VAL A 63 -1.17 22.37 -2.50
CA VAL A 63 -2.53 22.50 -3.07
C VAL A 63 -3.42 23.38 -2.19
N ALA A 64 -3.31 23.28 -0.87
CA ALA A 64 -4.03 24.17 0.04
C ALA A 64 -3.61 25.64 -0.15
N SER A 65 -2.31 25.93 -0.22
CA SER A 65 -1.79 27.29 -0.43
C SER A 65 -2.22 27.88 -1.79
N ILE A 66 -2.20 27.07 -2.86
CA ILE A 66 -2.69 27.51 -4.18
C ILE A 66 -4.19 27.81 -4.10
N ALA A 67 -4.98 26.95 -3.43
CA ALA A 67 -6.42 27.14 -3.31
C ALA A 67 -6.75 28.42 -2.54
N GLU A 68 -6.06 28.69 -1.43
CA GLU A 68 -6.18 29.93 -0.67
C GLU A 68 -5.87 31.15 -1.55
N THR A 69 -4.74 31.12 -2.26
CA THR A 69 -4.35 32.22 -3.18
C THR A 69 -5.43 32.47 -4.24
N VAL A 70 -6.00 31.41 -4.83
CA VAL A 70 -7.08 31.54 -5.81
C VAL A 70 -8.32 32.18 -5.21
N VAL A 71 -8.70 31.77 -4.00
CA VAL A 71 -9.89 32.29 -3.31
C VAL A 71 -9.69 33.77 -2.96
N THR A 72 -8.52 34.15 -2.43
CA THR A 72 -8.18 35.55 -2.15
C THR A 72 -8.18 36.40 -3.42
N GLU A 73 -7.62 35.91 -4.53
CA GLU A 73 -7.63 36.64 -5.81
C GLU A 73 -9.01 36.75 -6.45
N ALA A 74 -9.96 35.88 -6.07
CA ALA A 74 -11.33 35.88 -6.55
C ALA A 74 -12.29 36.66 -5.63
N ASP A 75 -11.79 37.25 -4.55
CA ASP A 75 -12.61 37.99 -3.59
C ASP A 75 -13.36 39.14 -4.29
N GLY A 76 -14.67 39.23 -4.08
CA GLY A 76 -15.56 40.17 -4.76
C GLY A 76 -16.17 39.71 -6.11
N LEU A 77 -15.80 38.53 -6.64
CA LEU A 77 -16.42 37.96 -7.86
C LEU A 77 -17.50 36.92 -7.50
N GLN A 78 -18.75 37.17 -7.89
CA GLN A 78 -19.90 36.27 -7.68
C GLN A 78 -20.21 35.47 -8.96
N PRO A 79 -20.57 34.18 -8.88
CA PRO A 79 -20.68 33.35 -7.67
C PRO A 79 -19.33 32.76 -7.23
N MET A 80 -19.10 32.76 -5.91
CA MET A 80 -17.84 32.29 -5.32
C MET A 80 -17.82 30.76 -5.19
N LEU A 81 -16.80 30.11 -5.73
CA LEU A 81 -16.60 28.67 -5.56
C LEU A 81 -16.13 28.36 -4.14
N SER A 82 -16.57 27.23 -3.58
CA SER A 82 -16.03 26.76 -2.31
C SER A 82 -14.56 26.36 -2.44
N ILE A 83 -13.80 26.51 -1.36
CA ILE A 83 -12.38 26.15 -1.33
C ILE A 83 -12.14 24.67 -1.68
N ASP A 84 -13.08 23.79 -1.36
CA ASP A 84 -12.98 22.36 -1.67
C ASP A 84 -13.15 22.09 -3.18
N VAL A 85 -14.03 22.83 -3.85
CA VAL A 85 -14.17 22.76 -5.31
C VAL A 85 -12.90 23.28 -6.00
N VAL A 86 -12.32 24.37 -5.47
CA VAL A 86 -11.04 24.91 -5.97
C VAL A 86 -9.91 23.89 -5.78
N LYS A 87 -9.81 23.25 -4.60
CA LYS A 87 -8.84 22.18 -4.33
C LYS A 87 -9.02 21.00 -5.30
N ALA A 88 -10.26 20.57 -5.54
CA ALA A 88 -10.54 19.49 -6.49
C ALA A 88 -10.06 19.84 -7.91
N ALA A 89 -10.35 21.04 -8.39
CA ALA A 89 -9.88 21.52 -9.70
C ALA A 89 -8.35 21.61 -9.78
N ILE A 90 -7.68 22.06 -8.72
CA ILE A 90 -6.21 22.06 -8.65
C ILE A 90 -5.67 20.64 -8.71
N TRP A 91 -6.27 19.68 -7.99
CA TRP A 91 -5.85 18.28 -8.05
C TRP A 91 -5.96 17.68 -9.45
N ASP A 92 -6.95 18.09 -10.25
CA ASP A 92 -7.04 17.67 -11.65
C ASP A 92 -5.86 18.20 -12.48
N TYR A 93 -5.43 19.44 -12.25
CA TYR A 93 -4.23 19.98 -12.89
C TYR A 93 -2.95 19.29 -12.43
N VAL A 94 -2.81 18.99 -11.13
CA VAL A 94 -1.67 18.22 -10.62
C VAL A 94 -1.65 16.82 -11.24
N THR A 95 -2.81 16.19 -11.44
CA THR A 95 -2.91 14.88 -12.10
C THR A 95 -2.43 14.95 -13.55
N GLN A 96 -2.85 15.96 -14.30
CA GLN A 96 -2.39 16.18 -15.68
C GLN A 96 -0.88 16.50 -15.75
N ALA A 97 -0.40 17.34 -14.83
CA ALA A 97 1.01 17.69 -14.70
C ALA A 97 1.86 16.45 -14.39
N GLN A 98 1.40 15.60 -13.47
CA GLN A 98 2.07 14.35 -13.13
C GLN A 98 2.06 13.38 -14.31
N ALA A 99 0.95 13.25 -15.04
CA ALA A 99 0.87 12.42 -16.22
C ALA A 99 1.84 12.90 -17.32
N SER A 100 1.87 14.22 -17.58
CA SER A 100 2.81 14.85 -18.51
C SER A 100 4.25 14.63 -18.08
N TRP A 101 4.57 14.85 -16.80
CA TRP A 101 5.89 14.57 -16.26
C TRP A 101 6.22 13.10 -16.49
N THR A 102 5.34 12.16 -16.15
CA THR A 102 5.56 10.71 -16.34
C THR A 102 5.68 10.23 -17.78
N ALA A 103 5.41 11.08 -18.78
CA ALA A 103 5.46 10.70 -20.18
C ALA A 103 6.86 10.17 -20.60
N PRO A 104 6.92 9.32 -21.64
CA PRO A 104 8.16 8.81 -22.21
C PRO A 104 8.84 9.87 -23.08
N LYS A 105 9.14 11.02 -22.49
CA LYS A 105 9.85 12.11 -23.12
C LYS A 105 11.11 12.42 -22.32
N PRO A 106 12.21 12.84 -22.96
CA PRO A 106 13.34 13.45 -22.29
C PRO A 106 12.92 14.52 -21.29
N ARG A 107 13.49 14.48 -20.09
CA ARG A 107 13.27 15.47 -19.04
C ARG A 107 14.55 16.22 -18.71
N VAL A 108 14.42 17.35 -18.03
CA VAL A 108 15.59 17.95 -17.40
C VAL A 108 16.10 17.01 -16.30
N HIS A 109 17.37 16.65 -16.36
CA HIS A 109 18.04 15.77 -15.40
C HIS A 109 18.00 16.41 -14.00
N GLU A 110 18.15 15.60 -12.94
CA GLU A 110 18.03 16.05 -11.54
C GLU A 110 18.93 17.25 -11.18
N ASN A 111 20.08 17.38 -11.85
CA ASN A 111 21.01 18.50 -11.67
C ASN A 111 20.58 19.80 -12.38
N GLY A 112 19.52 19.78 -13.20
CA GLY A 112 19.04 20.94 -13.93
C GLY A 112 19.89 21.34 -15.15
N LEU A 113 21.03 20.69 -15.38
CA LEU A 113 22.06 21.17 -16.31
C LEU A 113 21.94 20.60 -17.73
N ARG A 114 21.23 19.48 -17.88
CA ARG A 114 21.06 18.81 -19.19
C ARG A 114 19.70 18.16 -19.30
N LEU A 115 19.27 17.92 -20.53
CA LEU A 115 18.15 17.02 -20.81
C LEU A 115 18.64 15.56 -20.75
N GLU A 116 17.75 14.67 -20.32
CA GLU A 116 17.89 13.23 -20.52
C GLU A 116 18.04 12.95 -22.01
N ASN A 117 18.79 11.92 -22.38
CA ASN A 117 18.73 11.40 -23.74
C ASN A 117 17.57 10.39 -23.88
N ASP A 118 17.30 9.95 -25.10
CA ASP A 118 16.20 9.02 -25.37
C ASP A 118 16.40 7.67 -24.65
N ASP A 119 17.64 7.21 -24.50
CA ASP A 119 17.98 5.98 -23.78
C ASP A 119 17.67 6.08 -22.28
N GLU A 120 18.02 7.19 -21.63
CA GLU A 120 17.71 7.46 -20.22
C GLU A 120 16.20 7.55 -20.00
N ALA A 121 15.48 8.22 -20.90
CA ALA A 121 14.03 8.30 -20.87
C ALA A 121 13.38 6.91 -21.02
N ALA A 122 13.91 6.07 -21.93
CA ALA A 122 13.48 4.68 -22.13
C ALA A 122 13.77 3.80 -20.90
N ILE A 123 14.96 3.90 -20.30
CA ILE A 123 15.33 3.18 -19.07
C ILE A 123 14.40 3.57 -17.92
N ARG A 124 14.10 4.87 -17.76
CA ARG A 124 13.18 5.37 -16.75
C ARG A 124 11.77 4.82 -16.95
N GLN A 125 11.26 4.84 -18.19
CA GLN A 125 9.97 4.26 -18.53
C GLN A 125 9.94 2.76 -18.21
N GLY A 126 10.98 2.01 -18.61
CA GLY A 126 11.11 0.58 -18.32
C GLY A 126 11.08 0.28 -16.82
N LYS A 127 11.82 1.05 -16.01
CA LYS A 127 11.80 0.94 -14.54
C LYS A 127 10.41 1.22 -13.97
N GLN A 128 9.70 2.25 -14.48
CA GLN A 128 8.37 2.60 -14.02
C GLN A 128 7.33 1.52 -14.38
N LEU A 129 7.37 1.00 -15.61
CA LEU A 129 6.50 -0.10 -16.06
C LEU A 129 6.74 -1.35 -15.21
N SER A 130 8.00 -1.76 -15.04
CA SER A 130 8.36 -2.91 -14.21
C SER A 130 7.88 -2.76 -12.76
N ARG A 131 8.05 -1.57 -12.16
CA ARG A 131 7.52 -1.27 -10.81
C ARG A 131 6.00 -1.39 -10.76
N ARG A 132 5.30 -0.85 -11.76
CA ARG A 132 3.83 -0.90 -11.85
C ARG A 132 3.32 -2.32 -12.04
N GLU A 133 3.94 -3.10 -12.93
CA GLU A 133 3.60 -4.51 -13.15
C GLU A 133 3.78 -5.33 -11.88
N LYS A 134 4.94 -5.20 -11.22
CA LYS A 134 5.19 -5.83 -9.92
C LYS A 134 4.15 -5.42 -8.88
N ALA A 135 3.83 -4.13 -8.83
CA ALA A 135 2.85 -3.58 -7.90
C ALA A 135 1.44 -4.16 -8.12
N THR A 136 0.98 -4.21 -9.38
CA THR A 136 -0.31 -4.78 -9.80
C THR A 136 -0.36 -6.27 -9.50
N ARG A 137 0.66 -7.03 -9.90
CA ARG A 137 0.76 -8.48 -9.66
C ARG A 137 0.61 -8.81 -8.18
N ILE A 138 1.39 -8.14 -7.32
CA ILE A 138 1.30 -8.36 -5.88
C ILE A 138 -0.11 -8.02 -5.34
N ASN A 139 -0.75 -6.97 -5.85
CA ASN A 139 -2.10 -6.62 -5.41
C ASN A 139 -3.13 -7.67 -5.82
N CYS A 140 -3.03 -8.21 -7.04
CA CYS A 140 -3.85 -9.31 -7.51
C CYS A 140 -3.68 -10.56 -6.61
N LEU A 141 -2.44 -10.93 -6.29
CA LEU A 141 -2.16 -12.07 -5.39
C LEU A 141 -2.75 -11.86 -3.99
N LYS A 142 -2.60 -10.65 -3.43
CA LYS A 142 -3.23 -10.31 -2.15
C LYS A 142 -4.75 -10.41 -2.21
N LYS A 143 -5.36 -9.96 -3.31
CA LYS A 143 -6.81 -10.06 -3.52
C LYS A 143 -7.27 -11.50 -3.62
N GLU A 144 -6.61 -12.32 -4.42
CA GLU A 144 -6.89 -13.76 -4.54
C GLU A 144 -6.78 -14.46 -3.18
N LYS A 145 -5.74 -14.13 -2.39
CA LYS A 145 -5.55 -14.68 -1.05
C LYS A 145 -6.67 -14.27 -0.08
N TYR A 146 -7.04 -12.99 -0.10
CA TYR A 146 -8.17 -12.47 0.71
C TYR A 146 -9.47 -13.20 0.37
N GLU A 147 -9.80 -13.31 -0.92
CA GLU A 147 -11.02 -13.99 -1.39
C GLU A 147 -11.00 -15.49 -1.08
N PHE A 148 -9.85 -16.15 -1.27
CA PHE A 148 -9.66 -17.55 -0.90
C PHE A 148 -9.98 -17.79 0.58
N ARG A 149 -9.43 -16.94 1.46
CA ARG A 149 -9.67 -17.01 2.91
C ARG A 149 -11.11 -16.71 3.27
N ARG A 150 -11.69 -15.65 2.69
CA ARG A 150 -13.09 -15.28 2.93
C ARG A 150 -14.03 -16.44 2.61
N ASN A 151 -13.88 -17.03 1.44
CA ASN A 151 -14.72 -18.15 1.00
C ASN A 151 -14.44 -19.42 1.82
N GLY A 152 -13.17 -19.67 2.17
CA GLY A 152 -12.78 -20.81 3.01
C GLY A 152 -13.32 -20.73 4.43
N ILE A 153 -13.28 -19.55 5.06
CA ILE A 153 -13.90 -19.30 6.37
C ILE A 153 -15.40 -19.56 6.30
N SER A 154 -16.09 -19.04 5.28
CA SER A 154 -17.53 -19.29 5.11
C SER A 154 -17.84 -20.78 4.98
N ALA A 155 -17.00 -21.55 4.30
CA ALA A 155 -17.17 -23.00 4.19
C ALA A 155 -16.93 -23.72 5.52
N LEU A 156 -15.87 -23.34 6.25
CA LEU A 156 -15.56 -23.90 7.57
C LEU A 156 -16.66 -23.60 8.60
N LEU A 157 -17.23 -22.39 8.59
CA LEU A 157 -18.34 -22.03 9.48
C LEU A 157 -19.64 -22.76 9.13
N GLY A 158 -19.86 -23.04 7.84
CA GLY A 158 -21.02 -23.79 7.36
C GLY A 158 -20.94 -25.30 7.58
N ASP A 159 -19.78 -25.82 8.00
CA ASP A 159 -19.59 -27.25 8.26
C ASP A 159 -20.27 -27.66 9.59
N PRO A 160 -21.29 -28.53 9.55
CA PRO A 160 -22.02 -28.92 10.75
C PRO A 160 -21.19 -29.80 11.69
N SER A 161 -20.08 -30.39 11.22
CA SER A 161 -19.22 -31.26 12.04
C SER A 161 -18.28 -30.49 12.98
N GLN A 162 -18.17 -29.17 12.83
CA GLN A 162 -17.31 -28.33 13.65
C GLN A 162 -17.91 -28.14 15.05
N ASP A 163 -17.09 -28.33 16.07
CA ASP A 163 -17.43 -28.05 17.45
C ASP A 163 -17.50 -26.54 17.72
N GLN A 164 -18.15 -26.15 18.83
CA GLN A 164 -18.41 -24.75 19.14
C GLN A 164 -17.13 -23.94 19.39
N VAL A 165 -16.09 -24.57 19.93
CA VAL A 165 -14.80 -23.88 20.19
C VAL A 165 -14.11 -23.58 18.85
N THR A 166 -14.08 -24.55 17.94
CA THR A 166 -13.49 -24.34 16.61
C THR A 166 -14.29 -23.34 15.78
N LYS A 167 -15.63 -23.33 15.87
CA LYS A 167 -16.46 -22.29 15.24
C LYS A 167 -16.10 -20.89 15.71
N ARG A 168 -15.97 -20.68 17.03
CA ARG A 168 -15.53 -19.38 17.60
C ARG A 168 -14.15 -18.96 17.09
N LYS A 169 -13.23 -19.91 16.95
CA LYS A 169 -11.91 -19.65 16.33
C LYS A 169 -12.06 -19.17 14.89
N TRP A 170 -12.94 -19.77 14.08
CA TRP A 170 -13.19 -19.33 12.70
C TRP A 170 -13.91 -17.99 12.61
N GLU A 171 -14.80 -17.66 13.53
CA GLU A 171 -15.42 -16.34 13.66
C GLU A 171 -14.37 -15.27 13.94
N MET A 172 -13.48 -15.50 14.91
CA MET A 172 -12.34 -14.63 15.18
C MET A 172 -11.46 -14.45 13.92
N MET A 173 -11.16 -15.53 13.20
CA MET A 173 -10.39 -15.43 11.94
C MET A 173 -11.13 -14.63 10.87
N ALA A 174 -12.46 -14.67 10.84
CA ALA A 174 -13.30 -13.86 9.96
C ALA A 174 -13.14 -12.38 10.26
N GLU A 175 -13.19 -11.99 11.54
CA GLU A 175 -12.96 -10.61 11.99
C GLU A 175 -11.56 -10.14 11.60
N ILE A 176 -10.53 -10.95 11.87
CA ILE A 176 -9.14 -10.60 11.52
C ILE A 176 -8.99 -10.46 10.00
N ASN A 177 -9.50 -11.40 9.20
CA ASN A 177 -9.39 -11.32 7.74
C ASN A 177 -10.14 -10.10 7.18
N THR A 178 -11.29 -9.75 7.75
CA THR A 178 -12.08 -8.57 7.40
C THR A 178 -11.34 -7.28 7.74
N ALA A 179 -10.71 -7.19 8.90
CA ALA A 179 -9.90 -6.04 9.30
C ALA A 179 -8.68 -5.87 8.38
N LEU A 180 -7.96 -6.95 8.09
CA LEU A 180 -6.78 -6.93 7.21
C LEU A 180 -7.12 -6.50 5.78
N GLN A 181 -8.30 -6.89 5.27
CA GLN A 181 -8.70 -6.68 3.87
C GLN A 181 -7.62 -7.19 2.90
N ILE A 182 -7.58 -6.66 1.67
CA ILE A 182 -6.58 -6.99 0.65
C ILE A 182 -5.19 -6.51 1.09
N GLU A 183 -5.07 -5.27 1.58
CA GLU A 183 -3.79 -4.62 1.87
C GLU A 183 -3.01 -5.34 2.99
N GLY A 184 -3.73 -5.88 3.98
CA GLY A 184 -3.21 -6.63 5.12
C GLY A 184 -2.83 -8.08 4.84
N GLN A 185 -3.13 -8.59 3.64
CA GLN A 185 -2.65 -9.91 3.23
C GLN A 185 -1.14 -9.90 2.98
N SER A 186 -0.48 -11.00 3.32
CA SER A 186 0.91 -11.25 2.93
C SER A 186 0.99 -11.51 1.43
N SER A 187 2.02 -11.00 0.77
CA SER A 187 2.32 -11.36 -0.63
C SER A 187 3.32 -12.51 -0.71
N GLU A 188 3.07 -13.44 -1.63
CA GLU A 188 4.03 -14.46 -2.04
C GLU A 188 4.78 -13.89 -3.25
N GLU A 189 6.09 -13.67 -3.13
CA GLU A 189 6.87 -12.86 -4.08
C GLU A 189 7.51 -13.68 -5.21
N SER A 190 7.51 -15.00 -5.12
CA SER A 190 8.27 -15.86 -6.04
C SER A 190 7.46 -17.01 -6.60
N ASP A 191 6.39 -16.70 -7.34
CA ASP A 191 5.56 -17.77 -7.91
C ASP A 191 6.00 -18.31 -9.28
N HIS A 192 6.81 -17.64 -10.13
CA HIS A 192 7.28 -18.25 -11.41
C HIS A 192 8.56 -17.63 -12.07
N ASP A 193 9.47 -18.53 -12.46
CA ASP A 193 10.18 -18.76 -13.75
C ASP A 193 11.07 -17.70 -14.43
N GLN A 194 11.99 -17.04 -13.72
CA GLN A 194 13.20 -16.55 -14.40
C GLN A 194 14.50 -17.22 -13.94
N ASP A 195 14.48 -17.94 -12.82
CA ASP A 195 15.68 -18.59 -12.25
C ASP A 195 15.46 -20.05 -11.83
N CYS A 196 14.49 -20.76 -12.39
CA CYS A 196 14.34 -22.20 -12.09
C CYS A 196 15.47 -22.96 -12.80
N PRO A 197 16.45 -23.56 -12.09
CA PRO A 197 17.29 -24.57 -12.72
C PRO A 197 16.39 -25.74 -13.15
N PRO A 198 16.72 -26.45 -14.23
CA PRO A 198 15.83 -27.42 -14.89
C PRO A 198 15.30 -28.55 -14.00
N ASN A 199 15.86 -28.76 -12.79
CA ASN A 199 15.51 -29.86 -11.89
C ASN A 199 15.14 -29.44 -10.44
N GLY A 200 14.81 -28.18 -10.14
CA GLY A 200 14.59 -27.74 -8.76
C GLY A 200 13.34 -26.89 -8.53
N SER A 201 12.47 -27.31 -7.61
CA SER A 201 11.46 -26.42 -7.01
C SER A 201 12.17 -25.40 -6.12
N ARG A 202 12.34 -24.14 -6.57
CA ARG A 202 12.85 -23.09 -5.68
C ARG A 202 11.82 -22.77 -4.58
N PRO A 203 12.30 -22.43 -3.37
CA PRO A 203 11.43 -22.09 -2.26
C PRO A 203 10.68 -20.77 -2.49
N LEU A 204 9.42 -20.74 -2.07
CA LEU A 204 8.55 -19.56 -2.07
C LEU A 204 9.05 -18.54 -1.05
N LYS A 205 9.44 -17.35 -1.51
CA LYS A 205 9.73 -16.18 -0.70
C LYS A 205 8.42 -15.52 -0.28
N VAL A 206 8.16 -15.51 1.01
CA VAL A 206 6.96 -14.86 1.59
C VAL A 206 7.41 -13.62 2.37
N SER A 207 6.95 -12.45 1.94
CA SER A 207 7.19 -11.21 2.69
C SER A 207 6.10 -11.02 3.74
N ARG A 208 6.54 -10.87 5.00
CA ARG A 208 5.65 -10.56 6.12
C ARG A 208 5.48 -9.04 6.22
N PRO A 209 4.24 -8.54 6.38
CA PRO A 209 4.04 -7.14 6.72
C PRO A 209 4.65 -6.86 8.10
N ARG A 210 5.66 -5.98 8.18
CA ARG A 210 6.38 -5.66 9.43
C ARG A 210 5.45 -5.11 10.52
N TYR A 211 4.42 -4.38 10.12
CA TYR A 211 3.49 -3.75 11.05
C TYR A 211 2.53 -4.74 11.73
N ARG A 212 2.42 -5.98 11.23
CA ARG A 212 1.37 -6.91 11.64
C ARG A 212 1.87 -7.81 12.76
N HIS A 213 1.04 -7.98 13.79
CA HIS A 213 1.37 -8.83 14.94
C HIS A 213 1.80 -10.24 14.49
N PRO A 214 2.90 -10.81 15.03
CA PRO A 214 3.41 -12.11 14.60
C PRO A 214 2.36 -13.24 14.67
N VAL A 215 1.60 -13.30 15.76
CA VAL A 215 0.51 -14.26 15.98
C VAL A 215 -0.54 -14.24 14.87
N VAL A 216 -0.88 -13.07 14.31
CA VAL A 216 -1.82 -12.99 13.18
C VAL A 216 -1.32 -13.76 11.97
N SER A 217 -0.01 -13.72 11.72
CA SER A 217 0.60 -14.46 10.61
C SER A 217 0.51 -15.97 10.80
N GLU A 218 0.63 -16.43 12.05
CA GLU A 218 0.49 -17.83 12.42
C GLU A 218 -0.97 -18.30 12.29
N LEU A 219 -1.90 -17.55 12.91
CA LEU A 219 -3.34 -17.77 12.83
C LEU A 219 -3.83 -17.87 11.38
N MET A 220 -3.39 -16.95 10.52
CA MET A 220 -3.69 -16.98 9.09
C MET A 220 -3.06 -18.18 8.35
N GLY A 221 -1.92 -18.68 8.82
CA GLY A 221 -1.31 -19.90 8.30
C GLY A 221 -2.10 -21.16 8.69
N HIS A 222 -2.57 -21.22 9.94
CA HIS A 222 -3.46 -22.28 10.42
C HIS A 222 -4.79 -22.29 9.66
N LEU A 223 -5.34 -21.11 9.37
CA LEU A 223 -6.52 -20.97 8.53
C LEU A 223 -6.28 -21.53 7.11
N ASP A 224 -5.19 -21.13 6.45
CA ASP A 224 -4.86 -21.63 5.10
C ASP A 224 -4.76 -23.17 5.08
N LEU A 225 -4.18 -23.78 6.13
CA LEU A 225 -4.09 -25.23 6.30
C LEU A 225 -5.46 -25.87 6.49
N ALA A 226 -6.29 -25.33 7.40
CA ALA A 226 -7.63 -25.85 7.69
C ALA A 226 -8.54 -25.81 6.45
N ILE A 227 -8.48 -24.72 5.66
CA ILE A 227 -9.20 -24.62 4.38
C ILE A 227 -8.74 -25.71 3.41
N GLY A 228 -7.42 -25.97 3.35
CA GLY A 228 -6.86 -27.03 2.51
C GLY A 228 -7.40 -28.41 2.89
N ILE A 229 -7.34 -28.75 4.18
CA ILE A 229 -7.85 -30.01 4.74
C ILE A 229 -9.35 -30.15 4.46
N HIS A 230 -10.15 -29.13 4.76
CA HIS A 230 -11.60 -29.17 4.53
C HIS A 230 -11.93 -29.39 3.05
N ARG A 231 -11.28 -28.66 2.13
CA ARG A 231 -11.47 -28.86 0.68
C ARG A 231 -11.11 -30.28 0.24
N GLU A 232 -10.07 -30.87 0.81
CA GLU A 232 -9.69 -32.24 0.50
C GLU A 232 -10.73 -33.25 1.00
N HIS A 233 -11.23 -33.09 2.21
CA HIS A 233 -12.33 -33.91 2.73
C HIS A 233 -13.59 -33.78 1.86
N THR A 234 -14.00 -32.56 1.51
CA THR A 234 -15.15 -32.34 0.62
C THR A 234 -14.95 -32.97 -0.76
N ALA A 235 -13.76 -32.82 -1.35
CA ALA A 235 -13.45 -33.39 -2.65
C ALA A 235 -13.50 -34.92 -2.62
N ARG A 236 -12.87 -35.55 -1.63
CA ARG A 236 -12.91 -37.01 -1.42
C ARG A 236 -14.35 -37.49 -1.22
N GLY A 237 -15.16 -36.78 -0.41
CA GLY A 237 -16.58 -37.10 -0.20
C GLY A 237 -17.43 -37.05 -1.49
N SER A 238 -17.07 -36.16 -2.42
CA SER A 238 -17.70 -36.05 -3.74
C SER A 238 -17.13 -36.99 -4.81
N GLY A 239 -16.20 -37.88 -4.46
CA GLY A 239 -15.49 -38.77 -5.41
C GLY A 239 -14.47 -38.06 -6.30
N LYS A 240 -14.18 -36.77 -6.07
CA LYS A 240 -13.18 -36.00 -6.82
C LYS A 240 -11.80 -36.19 -6.21
N ARG A 241 -10.81 -36.55 -7.04
CA ARG A 241 -9.40 -36.50 -6.66
C ARG A 241 -8.83 -35.12 -6.92
N LEU A 242 -8.50 -34.38 -5.87
CA LEU A 242 -7.68 -33.19 -6.01
C LEU A 242 -6.29 -33.61 -6.48
N ARG A 243 -5.79 -32.98 -7.55
CA ARG A 243 -4.37 -33.11 -7.90
C ARG A 243 -3.56 -32.44 -6.80
N ALA A 244 -2.67 -33.20 -6.17
CA ALA A 244 -1.74 -32.65 -5.19
C ALA A 244 -0.92 -31.55 -5.88
N LYS A 245 -0.99 -30.32 -5.35
CA LYS A 245 -0.03 -29.29 -5.73
C LYS A 245 1.31 -29.70 -5.14
N HIS A 246 2.39 -29.61 -5.93
CA HIS A 246 3.74 -29.82 -5.41
C HIS A 246 3.96 -28.89 -4.20
N ALA A 247 4.29 -29.48 -3.05
CA ALA A 247 4.62 -28.73 -1.86
C ALA A 247 5.88 -27.90 -2.14
N ARG A 248 5.72 -26.58 -2.28
CA ARG A 248 6.85 -25.66 -2.38
C ARG A 248 7.33 -25.31 -0.98
N ILE A 249 8.62 -25.51 -0.72
CA ILE A 249 9.25 -25.05 0.53
C ILE A 249 9.05 -23.54 0.64
N ARG A 250 8.56 -23.05 1.78
CA ARG A 250 8.39 -21.61 2.00
C ARG A 250 9.57 -21.09 2.80
N ILE A 251 10.35 -20.17 2.22
CA ILE A 251 11.41 -19.45 2.94
C ILE A 251 10.90 -18.06 3.29
N ARG A 252 10.90 -17.76 4.58
CA ARG A 252 10.64 -16.40 5.07
C ARG A 252 11.87 -15.56 4.76
N THR A 253 11.70 -14.50 3.99
CA THR A 253 12.79 -13.56 3.74
C THR A 253 12.87 -12.56 4.89
N PRO A 254 14.08 -12.12 5.28
CA PRO A 254 14.24 -10.97 6.18
C PRO A 254 13.79 -9.66 5.52
N THR A 255 13.57 -9.68 4.19
CA THR A 255 13.02 -8.56 3.43
C THR A 255 11.61 -8.22 3.91
N THR A 256 11.52 -7.23 4.78
CA THR A 256 10.25 -6.61 5.17
C THR A 256 9.67 -5.89 3.97
N SER A 257 8.38 -6.15 3.70
CA SER A 257 7.64 -5.36 2.73
C SER A 257 7.59 -3.92 3.23
N VAL A 258 8.29 -3.00 2.54
CA VAL A 258 8.24 -1.54 2.77
C VAL A 258 6.90 -0.94 2.32
N ARG A 259 5.97 -1.80 1.88
CA ARG A 259 4.72 -1.41 1.27
C ARG A 259 3.68 -1.01 2.32
N THR A 260 2.75 -0.15 1.91
CA THR A 260 1.73 0.54 2.70
C THR A 260 1.26 -0.24 3.92
N VAL A 261 1.58 0.30 5.09
CA VAL A 261 0.98 -0.08 6.37
C VAL A 261 -0.52 0.09 6.23
N LYS A 262 -1.29 -0.94 6.56
CA LYS A 262 -2.75 -0.83 6.57
C LYS A 262 -3.12 0.13 7.69
N SER A 263 -3.81 1.22 7.36
CA SER A 263 -4.36 2.14 8.35
C SER A 263 -5.69 1.65 8.89
N GLY A 264 -6.02 2.05 10.12
CA GLY A 264 -7.30 1.75 10.75
C GLY A 264 -7.48 0.30 11.14
N LEU A 265 -6.41 -0.41 11.54
CA LEU A 265 -6.60 -1.72 12.18
C LEU A 265 -6.84 -1.57 13.68
N PRO A 266 -7.51 -2.55 14.31
CA PRO A 266 -7.43 -2.78 15.74
C PRO A 266 -5.99 -2.73 16.25
N ARG A 267 -5.75 -2.04 17.36
CA ARG A 267 -4.43 -1.88 17.95
C ARG A 267 -3.73 -3.22 18.19
N ASN A 268 -4.47 -4.22 18.64
CA ASN A 268 -3.95 -5.56 18.93
C ASN A 268 -3.49 -6.33 17.68
N LEU A 269 -3.92 -5.94 16.47
CA LEU A 269 -3.44 -6.55 15.22
C LEU A 269 -2.10 -5.98 14.73
N TYR A 270 -1.66 -4.85 15.28
CA TYR A 270 -0.32 -4.34 15.02
C TYR A 270 0.72 -5.03 15.91
N ASP A 271 1.95 -5.11 15.40
CA ASP A 271 3.12 -5.42 16.22
C ASP A 271 3.35 -4.27 17.22
N PRO A 272 3.39 -4.53 18.55
CA PRO A 272 3.62 -3.50 19.56
C PRO A 272 4.92 -2.72 19.32
N VAL A 273 6.01 -3.41 18.95
CA VAL A 273 7.31 -2.80 18.69
C VAL A 273 7.22 -1.88 17.48
N PHE A 274 6.47 -2.28 16.45
CA PHE A 274 6.22 -1.41 15.30
C PHE A 274 5.51 -0.13 15.72
N LEU A 275 4.43 -0.21 16.51
CA LEU A 275 3.69 0.98 16.95
C LEU A 275 4.53 1.92 17.82
N GLU A 276 5.38 1.37 18.69
CA GLU A 276 6.30 2.14 19.53
C GLU A 276 7.35 2.89 18.73
N THR A 277 7.80 2.32 17.60
CA THR A 277 8.80 2.96 16.72
C THR A 277 8.23 4.08 15.85
N LEU A 278 6.91 4.27 15.81
CA LEU A 278 6.28 5.31 14.99
C LEU A 278 6.41 6.70 15.62
N THR A 279 6.76 7.69 14.78
CA THR A 279 6.63 9.10 15.16
C THR A 279 5.14 9.49 15.34
N PRO A 280 4.83 10.58 16.05
CA PRO A 280 3.45 11.04 16.21
C PRO A 280 2.73 11.25 14.87
N ALA A 281 3.41 11.80 13.86
CA ALA A 281 2.89 11.98 12.51
C ALA A 281 2.54 10.63 11.84
N MET A 282 3.48 9.68 11.88
CA MET A 282 3.23 8.34 11.32
C MET A 282 2.10 7.61 12.05
N ARG A 283 1.98 7.77 13.37
CA ARG A 283 0.89 7.18 14.15
C ARG A 283 -0.47 7.79 13.77
N ALA A 284 -0.52 9.09 13.48
CA ALA A 284 -1.72 9.76 13.00
C ALA A 284 -2.14 9.32 11.58
N GLU A 285 -1.21 8.80 10.77
CA GLU A 285 -1.54 8.17 9.48
C GLU A 285 -2.03 6.73 9.63
N VAL A 286 -1.39 5.95 10.51
CA VAL A 286 -1.76 4.55 10.77
C VAL A 286 -3.12 4.46 11.45
N LYS A 287 -3.49 5.41 12.33
CA LYS A 287 -4.79 5.48 13.00
C LYS A 287 -5.23 4.15 13.64
N PRO A 288 -4.41 3.54 14.52
CA PRO A 288 -4.86 2.36 15.26
C PRO A 288 -6.08 2.73 16.09
N HIS A 289 -7.06 1.84 16.17
CA HIS A 289 -8.24 2.03 17.01
C HIS A 289 -8.34 0.94 18.08
N ASP A 290 -8.99 1.27 19.19
CA ASP A 290 -9.02 0.40 20.38
C ASP A 290 -10.13 -0.65 20.35
N SER A 291 -10.89 -0.79 19.25
CA SER A 291 -11.85 -1.88 19.15
C SER A 291 -11.13 -3.23 19.14
N GLU A 292 -11.40 -4.07 20.12
CA GLU A 292 -10.79 -5.39 20.22
C GLU A 292 -11.50 -6.40 19.32
N ILE A 293 -10.72 -7.22 18.63
CA ILE A 293 -11.21 -8.48 18.06
C ILE A 293 -11.39 -9.47 19.20
N SER A 294 -12.61 -10.00 19.32
CA SER A 294 -12.98 -10.91 20.40
C SER A 294 -12.04 -12.12 20.44
N GLN A 295 -11.61 -12.53 21.64
CA GLN A 295 -10.73 -13.68 21.90
C GLN A 295 -9.28 -13.56 21.39
N PHE A 296 -8.95 -12.57 20.56
CA PHE A 296 -7.58 -12.40 20.05
C PHE A 296 -6.58 -12.08 21.18
N SER A 297 -6.98 -11.27 22.15
CA SER A 297 -6.18 -10.93 23.33
C SER A 297 -5.87 -12.17 24.19
N HIS A 298 -6.78 -13.15 24.24
CA HIS A 298 -6.54 -14.42 24.94
C HIS A 298 -5.51 -15.28 24.20
N TYR A 299 -5.65 -15.40 22.88
CA TYR A 299 -4.72 -16.15 22.03
C TYR A 299 -3.29 -15.59 22.06
N THR A 300 -3.14 -14.27 22.10
CA THR A 300 -1.83 -13.63 22.19
C THR A 300 -1.17 -13.88 23.55
N ALA A 301 -1.91 -13.82 24.64
CA ALA A 301 -1.41 -14.15 25.98
C ALA A 301 -0.95 -15.62 26.10
N GLU A 302 -1.68 -16.58 25.52
CA GLU A 302 -1.29 -17.99 25.50
C GLU A 302 -0.06 -18.24 24.62
N SER A 303 0.03 -17.58 23.45
CA SER A 303 1.16 -17.73 22.53
C SER A 303 2.48 -17.23 23.15
N ASN A 304 2.45 -16.13 23.89
CA ASN A 304 3.63 -15.60 24.58
C ASN A 304 4.13 -16.54 25.69
N ARG A 305 3.21 -17.20 26.42
CA ARG A 305 3.58 -18.19 27.46
C ARG A 305 4.22 -19.46 26.91
N MET A 306 4.03 -19.79 25.63
CA MET A 306 4.65 -20.97 25.01
C MET A 306 6.03 -20.67 24.40
N GLN A 307 6.44 -19.40 24.35
CA GLN A 307 7.73 -18.97 23.79
C GLN A 307 8.77 -18.62 24.87
N GLU A 308 8.34 -18.52 26.14
CA GLU A 308 9.19 -18.46 27.34
C GLU A 308 9.55 -19.87 27.83
#